data_AF-A0A925G233-F1
#
_entry.id   AF-A0A925G233-F1
#
_cell.length_a   1.000
_cell.length_b   1.000
_cell.length_c   1.000
_cell.angle_alpha   90.00
_cell.angle_beta   90.00
_cell.angle_gamma   90.00
#
_symmetry.space_group_name_H-M   'P 1'
#
loop_
_entity.id
_entity.type
_entity.pdbx_description
1 polymer ?
#
loop_
_entity_poly.entity_id
_entity_poly.type
_entity_poly.pdbx_seq_one_letter_code
_entity_poly.pdbx_strand_id
1 'polypeptide(L)' 'MTLGFSPCPNDTFIFDALVNGKIDTLGLQFEVVLEDVQTRNQWCMEEKLDFTKISYG' A
#
# COMPACT_ATOMS: atom_id res chain seq x y z
N MET A 1 8.94 -6.22 3.20
CA MET A 1 7.49 -6.40 3.41
C MET A 1 6.77 -5.72 2.26
N THR A 2 5.65 -6.26 1.77
CA THR A 2 4.88 -5.70 0.65
C THR A 2 3.76 -4.79 1.15
N LEU A 3 3.61 -3.61 0.54
CA LEU A 3 2.56 -2.63 0.87
C LEU A 3 1.75 -2.30 -0.38
N GLY A 4 0.47 -2.68 -0.38
CA GLY A 4 -0.44 -2.44 -1.49
C GLY A 4 -1.40 -1.27 -1.28
N PHE A 5 -1.44 -0.30 -2.21
CA PHE A 5 -2.43 0.78 -2.25
C PHE A 5 -2.72 1.22 -3.70
N SER A 6 -3.75 2.06 -3.90
CA SER A 6 -4.14 2.46 -5.25
C SER A 6 -3.30 3.63 -5.79
N PRO A 7 -3.15 3.79 -7.11
CA PRO A 7 -2.47 4.95 -7.68
C PRO A 7 -3.29 6.25 -7.61
N CYS A 8 -4.44 6.26 -6.92
CA CYS A 8 -5.27 7.45 -6.79
C CYS A 8 -4.55 8.57 -5.99
N PRO A 9 -4.77 9.86 -6.33
CA PRO A 9 -4.04 10.97 -5.71
C PRO A 9 -4.10 11.02 -4.18
N ASN A 10 -5.22 10.59 -3.60
CA ASN A 10 -5.39 10.55 -2.14
C ASN A 10 -4.47 9.51 -1.49
N ASP A 11 -4.31 8.33 -2.10
CA ASP A 11 -3.50 7.25 -1.54
C ASP A 11 -2.02 7.54 -1.73
N THR A 12 -1.62 8.05 -2.90
CA THR A 12 -0.24 8.47 -3.14
C THR A 12 0.15 9.63 -2.22
N PHE A 13 -0.77 10.54 -1.92
CA PHE A 13 -0.54 11.59 -0.93
C PHE A 13 -0.34 11.02 0.49
N ILE A 14 -1.16 10.06 0.92
CA ILE A 14 -1.06 9.44 2.25
C ILE A 14 0.28 8.71 2.41
N PHE A 15 0.73 7.98 1.39
CA PHE A 15 1.91 7.11 1.48
C PHE A 15 3.20 7.75 0.96
N ASP A 16 3.17 8.96 0.39
CA ASP A 16 4.34 9.64 -0.20
C ASP A 16 5.55 9.65 0.73
N ALA A 17 5.34 10.04 2.00
CA ALA A 17 6.43 10.17 2.94
C ALA A 17 7.06 8.82 3.30
N LEU A 18 6.26 7.75 3.37
CA LEU A 18 6.72 6.40 3.64
C LEU A 18 7.51 5.83 2.45
N VAL A 19 6.94 5.94 1.24
CA VAL A 19 7.51 5.37 0.01
C VAL A 19 8.81 6.07 -0.39
N ASN A 20 8.88 7.40 -0.20
CA ASN A 20 10.05 8.20 -0.56
C ASN A 20 11.05 8.37 0.60
N GLY A 21 10.91 7.63 1.69
CA GLY A 21 11.86 7.67 2.81
C GLY A 21 11.96 9.02 3.51
N LYS A 22 10.87 9.80 3.54
CA LYS A 22 10.79 11.11 4.20
C LYS A 22 10.47 11.01 5.69
N ILE A 23 10.22 9.81 6.21
CA ILE A 23 10.00 9.51 7.63
C ILE A 23 10.92 8.37 8.09
N ASP A 24 11.28 8.39 9.37
CA ASP A 24 12.04 7.30 9.98
C ASP A 24 11.16 6.06 10.13
N THR A 25 11.55 4.98 9.44
CA THR A 25 10.87 3.70 9.48
C THR A 25 11.52 2.70 10.45
N LEU A 26 12.48 3.14 11.27
CA LEU A 26 13.23 2.30 12.22
C LEU A 26 13.88 1.08 11.54
N GLY A 27 14.32 1.24 10.30
CA GLY A 27 14.94 0.17 9.49
C GLY A 27 13.97 -0.73 8.74
N LEU A 28 12.65 -0.48 8.80
CA LEU A 28 11.67 -1.20 8.00
C LEU A 28 11.73 -0.79 6.53
N GLN A 29 11.66 -1.78 5.64
CA GLN A 29 11.64 -1.60 4.18
C GLN A 29 10.36 -2.15 3.57
N PHE A 30 9.79 -1.36 2.67
CA PHE A 30 8.52 -1.66 2.00
C PHE A 30 8.74 -1.76 0.49
N GLU A 31 8.28 -2.87 -0.08
CA GLU A 31 8.09 -3.02 -1.52
C GLU A 31 6.67 -2.56 -1.85
N VAL A 32 6.56 -1.50 -2.66
CA VAL A 32 5.28 -0.87 -2.95
C VAL A 32 4.63 -1.53 -4.15
N VAL A 33 3.37 -1.93 -3.98
CA VAL A 33 2.56 -2.55 -5.03
C VAL A 33 1.36 -1.65 -5.31
N LEU A 34 1.32 -1.05 -6.50
CA LEU A 34 0.24 -0.15 -6.90
C LEU A 34 -0.76 -0.90 -7.77
N GLU A 35 -1.98 -1.08 -7.27
CA GLU A 35 -3.04 -1.82 -7.96
C GLU A 35 -4.39 -1.15 -7.77
N ASP A 36 -5.33 -1.41 -8.70
CA ASP A 36 -6.70 -0.91 -8.56
C ASP A 36 -7.41 -1.52 -7.35
N VAL A 37 -8.47 -0.85 -6.88
CA VAL A 37 -9.19 -1.23 -5.66
C VAL A 37 -9.79 -2.64 -5.75
N GLN A 38 -10.30 -3.05 -6.90
CA GLN A 38 -10.96 -4.34 -7.07
C GLN A 38 -9.94 -5.49 -7.01
N THR A 39 -8.86 -5.39 -7.78
CA THR A 39 -7.76 -6.36 -7.75
C THR A 39 -7.21 -6.52 -6.33
N ARG A 40 -7.06 -5.41 -5.62
CA ARG A 40 -6.45 -5.42 -4.30
C ARG A 40 -7.37 -5.94 -3.19
N ASN A 41 -8.68 -5.70 -3.29
CA ASN A 41 -9.65 -6.31 -2.38
C ASN A 41 -9.67 -7.85 -2.55
N GLN A 42 -9.54 -8.34 -3.78
CA GLN A 42 -9.37 -9.78 -4.04
C GLN A 42 -8.07 -10.32 -3.42
N TRP A 43 -6.94 -9.65 -3.63
CA TRP A 43 -5.65 -10.05 -3.08
C TRP A 43 -5.58 -10.02 -1.55
N CYS A 44 -6.36 -9.14 -0.92
CA CYS A 44 -6.52 -9.13 0.54
C CYS A 44 -7.12 -10.45 1.04
N MET A 45 -8.13 -10.99 0.35
CA MET A 45 -8.77 -12.26 0.70
C MET A 45 -7.86 -13.47 0.43
N GLU A 46 -6.89 -13.31 -0.46
CA GLU A 46 -5.88 -14.33 -0.82
C GLU A 46 -4.58 -14.18 -0.01
N GLU A 47 -4.52 -13.25 0.95
CA GLU A 47 -3.34 -13.00 1.81
C GLU A 47 -2.03 -12.76 1.02
N LYS A 48 -2.12 -12.13 -0.16
CA LYS A 48 -0.98 -11.95 -1.08
C LYS A 48 0.01 -10.85 -0.68
N LEU A 49 -0.37 -9.97 0.24
CA LEU A 49 0.42 -8.79 0.62
C LEU A 49 0.56 -8.73 2.14
N ASP A 50 1.72 -8.28 2.64
CA ASP A 50 1.94 -8.09 4.08
C ASP A 50 1.03 -6.97 4.63
N PHE A 51 0.83 -5.91 3.85
CA PHE A 51 -0.04 -4.78 4.18
C PHE A 51 -0.86 -4.31 2.98
N THR A 52 -2.11 -3.91 3.21
CA THR A 52 -3.04 -3.59 2.12
C THR A 52 -4.12 -2.58 2.55
N LYS A 53 -4.25 -1.44 1.83
CA LYS A 53 -5.21 -0.36 2.18
C LYS A 53 -6.65 -0.61 1.69
N ILE A 54 -7.48 -1.41 2.36
CA ILE A 54 -8.83 -1.72 1.82
C ILE A 54 -9.74 -0.49 1.71
N SER A 55 -10.53 -0.46 0.64
CA SER A 55 -11.69 0.43 0.51
C SER A 55 -12.92 -0.46 0.53
N TYR A 56 -13.72 -0.35 1.59
CA TYR A 56 -14.97 -1.07 1.78
C TYR A 56 -16.10 -0.07 1.90
N GLY A 57 -17.21 -0.31 1.19
CA GLY A 57 -18.42 0.50 1.19
C GLY A 57 -19.57 -0.26 1.83
#